data_AF-A0A6N9NUW2-F1
#
_entry.id   AF-A0A6N9NUW2-F1
#
_cell.length_a   1.000
_cell.length_b   1.000
_cell.length_c   1.000
_cell.angle_alpha   90.00
_cell.angle_beta   90.00
_cell.angle_gamma   90.00
#
_symmetry.space_group_name_H-M   'P 1'
#
loop_
_entity.id
_entity.type
_entity.pdbx_description
1 polymer ?
#
loop_
_entity_poly.entity_id
_entity_poly.type
_entity_poly.pdbx_seq_one_letter_code
_entity_poly.pdbx_strand_id
1 'polypeptide(L)' 'MKEHHSKPNSIKRSKTLNSLKEQLCTLNMLMLLAIQNHDEDAQKDVKEQMATVQAEIDQMCLGKIYQR' A
#
# COMPACT_ATOMS: atom_id res chain seq x y z
N MET A 1 -36.23 -23.06 -10.23
CA MET A 1 -34.75 -23.02 -10.06
C MET A 1 -34.44 -21.80 -9.22
N LYS A 2 -33.77 -21.95 -8.07
CA LYS A 2 -33.44 -20.81 -7.19
C LYS A 2 -32.07 -20.30 -7.60
N GLU A 3 -32.04 -19.17 -8.29
CA GLU A 3 -30.81 -18.48 -8.64
C GLU A 3 -30.27 -17.78 -7.38
N HIS A 4 -29.16 -18.30 -6.87
CA HIS A 4 -28.42 -17.69 -5.78
C HIS A 4 -27.63 -16.50 -6.33
N HIS A 5 -28.12 -15.29 -6.11
CA HIS A 5 -27.35 -14.07 -6.31
C HIS A 5 -26.23 -13.98 -5.26
N SER A 6 -25.12 -14.68 -5.52
CA SER A 6 -23.87 -14.44 -4.81
C SER A 6 -23.33 -13.09 -5.24
N LYS A 7 -23.70 -12.04 -4.50
CA LYS A 7 -23.00 -10.74 -4.57
C LYS A 7 -21.51 -11.02 -4.36
N PRO A 8 -20.61 -10.49 -5.20
CA PRO A 8 -19.19 -10.55 -4.88
C PRO A 8 -19.03 -9.72 -3.60
N ASN A 9 -18.85 -10.39 -2.47
CA ASN A 9 -18.29 -9.77 -1.29
C ASN A 9 -16.98 -9.16 -1.78
N SER A 10 -16.95 -7.83 -1.90
CA SER A 10 -15.74 -7.05 -1.95
C SER A 10 -15.01 -7.40 -0.67
N ILE A 11 -14.18 -8.44 -0.74
CA ILE A 11 -13.19 -8.75 0.27
C ILE A 11 -12.31 -7.51 0.24
N LYS A 12 -12.62 -6.54 1.11
CA LYS A 12 -11.66 -5.55 1.57
C LYS A 12 -10.46 -6.38 1.97
N ARG A 13 -9.48 -6.50 1.07
CA ARG A 13 -8.22 -7.18 1.39
C ARG A 13 -7.69 -6.40 2.56
N SER A 14 -7.81 -6.96 3.75
CA SER A 14 -7.25 -6.36 4.95
C SER A 14 -5.78 -6.18 4.66
N LYS A 15 -5.36 -4.94 4.36
CA LYS A 15 -3.94 -4.65 4.18
C LYS A 15 -3.29 -5.07 5.48
N THR A 16 -2.34 -6.00 5.40
CA THR A 16 -1.53 -6.41 6.53
C THR A 16 -0.27 -5.58 6.56
N LEU A 17 0.37 -5.48 7.72
CA LEU A 17 1.68 -4.84 7.82
C LEU A 17 2.71 -5.46 6.86
N ASN A 18 2.64 -6.78 6.61
CA ASN A 18 3.51 -7.45 5.64
C ASN A 18 3.23 -6.99 4.21
N SER A 19 1.96 -6.91 3.80
CA SER A 19 1.62 -6.39 2.47
C SER A 19 2.01 -4.92 2.26
N LEU A 20 2.00 -4.10 3.33
CA LEU A 20 2.47 -2.70 3.26
C LEU A 20 3.99 -2.62 3.11
N LYS A 21 4.73 -3.51 3.81
CA LYS A 21 6.19 -3.63 3.65
C LYS A 21 6.58 -4.10 2.24
N GLU A 22 5.84 -5.06 1.68
CA GLU A 22 6.01 -5.49 0.29
C GLU A 22 5.75 -4.34 -0.68
N GLN A 23 4.69 -3.55 -0.48
CA GLN A 23 4.41 -2.35 -1.28
C GLN A 23 5.55 -1.33 -1.21
N LEU A 24 6.12 -1.06 -0.03
CA LEU A 24 7.29 -0.19 0.09
C LEU A 24 8.50 -0.73 -0.68
N CYS A 25 8.71 -2.04 -0.67
CA CYS A 25 9.79 -2.67 -1.45
C CYS A 25 9.61 -2.44 -2.95
N THR A 26 8.38 -2.61 -3.47
CA THR A 26 8.06 -2.32 -4.87
C THR A 26 8.26 -0.83 -5.20
N LEU A 27 7.80 0.07 -4.33
CA LEU A 27 7.97 1.52 -4.53
C LEU A 27 9.45 1.93 -4.53
N ASN A 28 10.29 1.32 -3.69
CA ASN A 28 11.73 1.54 -3.72
C ASN A 28 12.36 1.13 -5.06
N MET A 29 11.93 0.00 -5.64
CA MET A 29 12.41 -0.41 -6.96
C MET A 29 11.99 0.57 -8.05
N LEU A 30 10.74 1.06 -8.00
CA LEU A 30 10.25 2.08 -8.93
C LEU A 30 11.01 3.40 -8.79
N MET A 31 11.34 3.82 -7.55
CA MET A 31 12.16 5.00 -7.30
C MET A 31 13.53 4.87 -7.96
N LEU A 32 14.19 3.72 -7.79
CA LEU A 32 15.51 3.48 -8.40
C LEU A 32 15.44 3.56 -9.93
N LEU A 33 14.40 2.99 -10.54
CA LEU A 33 14.20 3.08 -11.98
C LEU A 33 13.95 4.52 -12.44
N ALA A 34 13.12 5.28 -11.71
CA ALA A 34 12.84 6.67 -12.02
C ALA A 34 14.10 7.55 -11.92
N ILE A 35 14.96 7.30 -10.91
CA ILE A 35 16.26 7.97 -10.77
C ILE A 35 17.18 7.61 -11.96
N GLN A 36 17.25 6.34 -12.34
CA GLN A 36 18.09 5.89 -13.46
C GLN A 36 17.68 6.50 -14.80
N ASN A 37 16.38 6.76 -14.98
CA ASN A 37 15.86 7.38 -16.20
C ASN A 37 15.82 8.92 -16.12
N HIS A 38 16.27 9.53 -15.02
CA HIS A 38 16.14 10.96 -14.76
C HIS A 38 14.68 11.47 -14.86
N ASP A 39 13.72 10.62 -14.50
CA ASP A 39 12.29 10.93 -14.56
C ASP A 39 11.87 11.58 -13.22
N GLU A 40 11.85 12.90 -13.19
CA GLU A 40 11.52 13.68 -11.98
C GLU A 40 10.04 13.59 -11.60
N ASP A 41 9.15 13.47 -12.59
CA ASP A 41 7.71 13.33 -12.36
C ASP A 41 7.41 11.98 -11.71
N ALA A 42 7.97 10.89 -12.26
CA ALA A 42 7.83 9.56 -11.65
C ALA A 42 8.46 9.50 -10.24
N GLN A 43 9.59 10.17 -10.01
CA GLN A 43 10.18 10.27 -8.66
C GLN A 43 9.23 10.96 -7.68
N LYS A 44 8.56 12.04 -8.09
CA LYS A 44 7.60 12.75 -7.25
C LYS A 44 6.39 11.89 -6.91
N ASP A 45 5.80 11.24 -7.92
CA ASP A 45 4.66 10.35 -7.74
C ASP A 45 4.98 9.17 -6.82
N VAL A 46 6.16 8.57 -6.98
CA VAL A 46 6.61 7.48 -6.10
C VAL A 46 6.81 7.97 -4.66
N LYS A 47 7.34 9.18 -4.45
CA LYS A 47 7.47 9.77 -3.08
C LYS A 47 6.12 9.94 -2.41
N GLU A 48 5.12 10.45 -3.12
CA GLU A 48 3.77 10.64 -2.58
C GLU A 48 3.12 9.31 -2.19
N GLN A 49 3.31 8.28 -3.02
CA GLN A 49 2.83 6.93 -2.72
C GLN A 49 3.56 6.31 -1.52
N MET A 50 4.88 6.47 -1.41
CA MET A 50 5.65 6.00 -0.26
C MET A 50 5.21 6.68 1.05
N ALA A 51 4.96 7.99 1.03
CA ALA A 51 4.45 8.72 2.19
C ALA A 51 3.08 8.19 2.63
N THR A 52 2.20 7.87 1.68
CA THR A 52 0.88 7.28 1.97
C THR A 52 1.01 5.91 2.63
N VAL A 53 1.85 5.03 2.07
CA VAL A 53 2.07 3.70 2.64
C VAL A 53 2.71 3.77 4.03
N GLN A 54 3.65 4.71 4.22
CA GLN A 54 4.27 4.92 5.54
C GLN A 54 3.24 5.39 6.58
N ALA A 55 2.34 6.30 6.22
CA ALA A 55 1.27 6.73 7.11
C ALA A 55 0.33 5.57 7.49
N GLU A 56 0.01 4.68 6.54
CA GLU A 56 -0.78 3.47 6.84
C GLU A 56 -0.05 2.51 7.79
N ILE A 57 1.28 2.33 7.62
CA ILE A 57 2.11 1.54 8.54
C ILE A 57 2.10 2.16 9.94
N ASP A 58 2.28 3.47 10.03
CA ASP A 58 2.33 4.18 11.31
C ASP A 58 0.99 4.07 12.04
N GLN A 59 -0.13 4.22 11.33
CA GLN A 59 -1.47 3.99 11.89
C GLN A 59 -1.63 2.56 12.43
N MET A 60 -1.14 1.55 11.73
CA MET A 60 -1.20 0.16 12.20
C MET A 60 -0.30 -0.12 13.40
N CYS A 61 0.88 0.51 13.45
CA CYS A 61 1.79 0.40 14.58
C CYS A 61 1.24 1.12 15.81
N LEU A 62 0.69 2.32 15.65
CA LEU A 62 0.07 3.12 16.72
C LEU A 62 -1.22 2.47 17.23
N GLY A 63 -2.07 1.94 16.34
CA GLY A 63 -3.30 1.24 16.72
C GLY A 63 -3.06 0.02 17.61
N LYS A 64 -1.89 -0.61 17.53
CA LYS A 64 -1.46 -1.69 18.44
C LYS A 64 -1.03 -1.21 19.82
N ILE A 65 -0.62 0.06 19.96
CA ILE A 65 -0.14 0.62 21.23
C ILE A 65 -1.30 1.06 22.12
N TYR A 66 -2.42 1.50 21.54
CA TYR A 66 -3.59 2.01 22.29
C TYR A 66 -4.67 0.96 22.62
N GLN A 67 -4.47 -0.32 22.30
CA GLN A 67 -5.38 -1.42 22.64
C GLN A 67 -4.97 -2.22 23.90
N ARG A 68 -4.28 -1.58 24.85
CA ARG A 68 -3.84 -2.24 26.09
C ARG A 68 -4.72 -1.92 27.29
#